data_AF-A0AAW5RXS6-F1
#
_entry.id   AF-A0AAW5RXS6-F1
#
_cell.length_a   1.000
_cell.length_b   1.000
_cell.length_c   1.000
_cell.angle_alpha   90.00
_cell.angle_beta   90.00
_cell.angle_gamma   90.00
#
_symmetry.space_group_name_H-M   'P 1'
#
loop_
_entity.id
_entity.type
_entity.pdbx_description
1 polymer ?
#
loop_
_entity_poly.entity_id
_entity_poly.type
_entity_poly.pdbx_seq_one_letter_code
_entity_poly.pdbx_strand_id
1 'polypeptide(L)'
;MPPTDADDMPERGHAYVGGLVAVGLALLGQDATLHGGRPEDLTLQHTWDAIGKWATHADPDLIDHYLYQPTQTYSRAADRGEVEAVIALAGAARDDPHARLRAALNSDGIDANIVDGVWVADCGSAQPRRYAARIGTLIDRHTDRYAVIARGDRGSCVLLCHKATLAIAESTTRIWRVFTKRSMLSTPASMLAEGLPTGMTFPRTPAAPPPEVVAALASAIGVEVADLTASLHGLS
;
A
#
# COMPACT_ATOMS: atom_id res chain seq x y z
N MET A 1 -26.40 5.16 13.38
CA MET A 1 -25.19 4.89 14.18
C MET A 1 -24.73 3.50 13.81
N PRO A 2 -23.44 3.26 13.51
CA PRO A 2 -22.96 1.89 13.37
C PRO A 2 -23.09 1.15 14.71
N PRO A 3 -23.29 -0.17 14.69
CA PRO A 3 -23.29 -0.95 15.91
C PRO A 3 -21.93 -0.84 16.60
N THR A 4 -21.95 -0.94 17.92
CA THR A 4 -20.77 -0.95 18.79
C THR A 4 -20.59 -2.33 19.40
N ASP A 5 -19.36 -2.70 19.76
CA ASP A 5 -19.06 -3.99 20.41
C ASP A 5 -19.78 -4.13 21.78
N ALA A 6 -20.39 -3.04 22.27
CA ALA A 6 -21.19 -2.97 23.49
C ALA A 6 -22.70 -3.17 23.24
N ASP A 7 -23.15 -3.27 21.99
CA ASP A 7 -24.55 -3.60 21.68
C ASP A 7 -24.77 -5.09 21.94
N ASP A 8 -25.62 -5.39 22.93
CA ASP A 8 -25.95 -6.75 23.37
C ASP A 8 -26.82 -7.44 22.30
N MET A 9 -26.15 -7.90 21.24
CA MET A 9 -26.78 -8.40 20.03
C MET A 9 -26.83 -9.93 20.05
N PRO A 10 -27.97 -10.56 19.70
CA PRO A 10 -28.05 -12.02 19.58
C PRO A 10 -26.92 -12.57 18.71
N GLU A 11 -26.48 -13.81 18.99
CA GLU A 11 -25.31 -14.45 18.34
C GLU A 11 -25.35 -14.37 16.80
N ARG A 12 -26.55 -14.46 16.20
CA ARG A 12 -26.76 -14.32 14.73
C ARG A 12 -26.75 -12.88 14.21
N GLY A 13 -26.94 -11.88 15.07
CA GLY A 13 -26.99 -10.47 14.69
C GLY A 13 -25.64 -9.92 14.24
N HIS A 14 -24.54 -10.43 14.80
CA HIS A 14 -23.18 -10.08 14.37
C HIS A 14 -22.91 -10.55 12.93
N ALA A 15 -23.27 -11.80 12.61
CA ALA A 15 -23.14 -12.34 11.26
C ALA A 15 -24.01 -11.59 10.23
N TYR A 16 -25.23 -11.25 10.62
CA TYR A 16 -26.15 -10.44 9.80
C TYR A 16 -25.57 -9.05 9.49
N VAL A 17 -25.14 -8.32 10.52
CA VAL A 17 -24.52 -6.99 10.36
C VAL A 17 -23.24 -7.07 9.54
N GLY A 18 -22.38 -8.05 9.83
CA GLY A 18 -21.14 -8.27 9.09
C GLY A 18 -21.40 -8.51 7.60
N GLY A 19 -22.42 -9.33 7.27
CA GLY A 19 -22.85 -9.57 5.89
C GLY A 19 -23.31 -8.29 5.18
N LEU A 20 -24.17 -7.49 5.81
CA LEU A 20 -24.63 -6.21 5.23
C LEU A 20 -23.49 -5.21 5.04
N VAL A 21 -22.57 -5.13 6.00
CA VAL A 21 -21.38 -4.29 5.88
C VAL A 21 -20.50 -4.76 4.72
N ALA A 22 -20.28 -6.07 4.59
CA ALA A 22 -19.48 -6.63 3.50
C ALA A 22 -20.11 -6.34 2.13
N VAL A 23 -21.42 -6.55 1.98
CA VAL A 23 -22.17 -6.23 0.75
C VAL A 23 -22.12 -4.73 0.43
N GLY A 24 -22.33 -3.88 1.43
CA GLY A 24 -22.30 -2.42 1.25
C GLY A 24 -20.92 -1.92 0.84
N LEU A 25 -19.85 -2.44 1.45
CA LEU A 25 -18.47 -2.10 1.08
C LEU A 25 -18.10 -2.63 -0.30
N ALA A 26 -18.56 -3.83 -0.68
CA ALA A 26 -18.38 -4.38 -2.01
C ALA A 26 -19.06 -3.49 -3.07
N LEU A 27 -20.31 -3.08 -2.84
CA LEU A 27 -21.04 -2.15 -3.71
C LEU A 27 -20.34 -0.79 -3.85
N LEU A 28 -19.86 -0.22 -2.74
CA LEU A 28 -19.09 1.03 -2.77
C LEU A 28 -17.77 0.86 -3.53
N GLY A 29 -17.16 -0.33 -3.47
CA GLY A 29 -15.91 -0.69 -4.15
C GLY A 29 -16.02 -0.89 -5.66
N GLN A 30 -17.22 -0.94 -6.25
CA GLN A 30 -17.36 -1.21 -7.69
C GLN A 30 -16.80 -0.10 -8.59
N ASP A 31 -16.87 1.16 -8.14
CA ASP A 31 -16.32 2.32 -8.87
C ASP A 31 -15.21 3.05 -8.11
N ALA A 32 -14.89 2.58 -6.91
CA ALA A 32 -13.95 3.23 -6.00
C ALA A 32 -12.88 2.26 -5.51
N THR A 33 -11.74 2.81 -5.13
CA THR A 33 -10.62 2.02 -4.61
C THR A 33 -10.21 2.50 -3.21
N LEU A 34 -9.84 1.55 -2.35
CA LEU A 34 -9.35 1.82 -0.99
C LEU A 34 -8.02 2.59 -0.93
N HIS A 35 -7.40 2.86 -2.08
CA HIS A 35 -6.09 3.52 -2.20
C HIS A 35 -6.08 4.64 -3.25
N GLY A 36 -7.22 4.94 -3.88
CA GLY A 36 -7.32 6.05 -4.82
C GLY A 36 -7.41 7.43 -4.13
N GLY A 37 -7.47 8.48 -4.94
CA GLY A 37 -7.52 9.87 -4.44
C GLY A 37 -8.73 10.66 -4.92
N ARG A 38 -9.67 10.02 -5.62
CA ARG A 38 -10.89 10.65 -6.10
C ARG A 38 -11.91 10.77 -4.95
N PRO A 39 -12.91 11.66 -5.03
CA PRO A 39 -13.94 11.79 -3.99
C PRO A 39 -14.64 10.47 -3.62
N GLU A 40 -14.91 9.61 -4.60
CA GLU A 40 -15.47 8.28 -4.40
C GLU A 40 -14.52 7.35 -3.63
N ASP A 41 -13.22 7.41 -3.90
CA ASP A 41 -12.19 6.63 -3.21
C ASP A 41 -12.09 7.06 -1.74
N LEU A 42 -12.16 8.36 -1.47
CA LEU A 42 -12.16 8.91 -0.10
C LEU A 42 -13.41 8.50 0.67
N THR A 43 -14.58 8.49 0.03
CA THR A 43 -15.84 8.02 0.63
C THR A 43 -15.73 6.55 1.04
N LEU A 44 -15.21 5.70 0.15
CA LEU A 44 -14.99 4.28 0.46
C LEU A 44 -13.98 4.10 1.60
N GLN A 45 -12.86 4.84 1.59
CA GLN A 45 -11.85 4.78 2.64
C GLN A 45 -12.41 5.16 4.01
N HIS A 46 -13.13 6.28 4.10
CA HIS A 46 -13.75 6.73 5.35
C HIS A 46 -14.81 5.74 5.86
N THR A 47 -15.60 5.17 4.94
CA THR A 47 -16.59 4.15 5.30
C THR A 47 -15.91 2.89 5.82
N TRP A 48 -14.85 2.43 5.14
CA TRP A 48 -14.05 1.31 5.57
C TRP A 48 -13.45 1.53 6.97
N ASP A 49 -12.89 2.70 7.24
CA ASP A 49 -12.29 3.02 8.54
C ASP A 49 -13.33 3.01 9.66
N ALA A 50 -14.56 3.44 9.37
CA ALA A 50 -15.63 3.49 10.35
C ALA A 50 -16.25 2.12 10.67
N ILE A 51 -16.45 1.27 9.65
CA ILE A 51 -17.25 0.04 9.78
C ILE A 51 -16.61 -1.23 9.24
N GLY A 52 -15.49 -1.16 8.53
CA GLY A 52 -14.86 -2.31 7.86
C GLY A 52 -14.54 -3.48 8.79
N LYS A 53 -14.22 -3.22 10.07
CA LYS A 53 -13.98 -4.27 11.06
C LYS A 53 -15.17 -5.24 11.22
N TRP A 54 -16.40 -4.76 11.00
CA TRP A 54 -17.61 -5.56 11.16
C TRP A 54 -17.74 -6.65 10.09
N ALA A 55 -17.14 -6.46 8.91
CA ALA A 55 -17.15 -7.47 7.86
C ALA A 55 -16.44 -8.78 8.29
N THR A 56 -15.57 -8.74 9.30
CA THR A 56 -14.96 -9.95 9.86
C THR A 56 -15.95 -10.90 10.53
N HIS A 57 -17.12 -10.40 10.94
CA HIS A 57 -18.17 -11.22 11.55
C HIS A 57 -19.08 -11.87 10.51
N ALA A 58 -18.98 -11.49 9.24
CA ALA A 58 -19.81 -12.05 8.19
C ALA A 58 -19.58 -13.57 8.07
N ASP A 59 -20.67 -14.30 7.89
CA ASP A 59 -20.64 -15.72 7.57
C ASP A 59 -20.83 -15.90 6.05
N PRO A 60 -19.79 -16.30 5.28
CA PRO A 60 -19.84 -16.48 3.84
C PRO A 60 -21.00 -17.36 3.35
N ASP A 61 -21.39 -18.37 4.13
CA ASP A 61 -22.46 -19.29 3.77
C ASP A 61 -23.85 -18.67 3.92
N LEU A 62 -23.96 -17.60 4.70
CA LEU A 62 -25.19 -16.83 4.87
C LEU A 62 -25.29 -15.66 3.88
N ILE A 63 -24.21 -15.30 3.18
CA ILE A 63 -24.16 -14.14 2.28
C ILE A 63 -25.10 -14.30 1.09
N ASP A 64 -25.28 -15.51 0.57
CA ASP A 64 -26.18 -15.77 -0.56
C ASP A 64 -27.63 -15.29 -0.28
N HIS A 65 -28.04 -15.23 0.99
CA HIS A 65 -29.36 -14.71 1.39
C HIS A 65 -29.44 -13.18 1.36
N TYR A 66 -28.29 -12.49 1.34
CA TYR A 66 -28.15 -11.04 1.28
C TYR A 66 -27.71 -10.53 -0.10
N LEU A 67 -27.18 -11.42 -0.96
CA LEU A 67 -26.88 -11.08 -2.35
C LEU A 67 -28.20 -10.84 -3.09
N TYR A 68 -28.42 -9.58 -3.44
CA TYR A 68 -29.60 -9.17 -4.20
C TYR A 68 -29.53 -9.76 -5.62
N GLN A 69 -30.52 -10.55 -6.01
CA GLN A 69 -30.72 -10.90 -7.42
C GLN A 69 -31.44 -9.74 -8.12
N PRO A 70 -30.82 -9.09 -9.13
CA PRO A 70 -31.43 -7.98 -9.87
C PRO A 70 -32.81 -8.33 -10.43
N THR A 71 -33.86 -7.70 -9.91
CA THR A 71 -35.22 -7.78 -10.50
C THR A 71 -35.51 -6.62 -11.45
N GLN A 72 -34.59 -5.66 -11.59
CA GLN A 72 -34.73 -4.48 -12.44
C GLN A 72 -33.50 -4.24 -13.33
N THR A 73 -33.72 -3.72 -14.53
CA THR A 73 -32.76 -3.60 -15.63
C THR A 73 -31.55 -2.67 -15.35
N TYR A 74 -31.44 -2.05 -14.18
CA TYR A 74 -30.34 -1.13 -13.85
C TYR A 74 -29.90 -1.20 -12.37
N SER A 75 -30.28 -2.26 -11.63
CA SER A 75 -29.79 -2.42 -10.25
C SER A 75 -28.35 -2.90 -10.23
N ARG A 76 -27.51 -2.27 -9.41
CA ARG A 76 -26.18 -2.80 -9.08
C ARG A 76 -26.32 -3.77 -7.92
N ALA A 77 -25.72 -4.95 -8.09
CA ALA A 77 -25.59 -5.94 -7.04
C ALA A 77 -24.11 -6.26 -6.89
N ALA A 78 -23.66 -6.46 -5.65
CA ALA A 78 -22.35 -7.03 -5.42
C ALA A 78 -22.40 -8.51 -5.77
N ASP A 79 -21.37 -9.01 -6.43
CA ASP A 79 -21.23 -10.45 -6.62
C ASP A 79 -20.62 -11.12 -5.39
N ARG A 80 -20.74 -12.45 -5.31
CA ARG A 80 -20.23 -13.23 -4.19
C ARG A 80 -18.72 -13.05 -3.99
N GLY A 81 -17.95 -13.02 -5.08
CA GLY A 81 -16.51 -12.86 -5.03
C GLY A 81 -16.08 -11.48 -4.51
N GLU A 82 -16.80 -10.42 -4.88
CA GLU A 82 -16.59 -9.07 -4.35
C GLU A 82 -16.80 -9.01 -2.83
N VAL A 83 -17.87 -9.66 -2.35
CA VAL A 83 -18.16 -9.71 -0.90
C VAL A 83 -17.15 -10.58 -0.15
N GLU A 84 -16.80 -11.74 -0.68
CA GLU A 84 -15.77 -12.62 -0.12
C GLU A 84 -14.41 -11.90 -0.04
N ALA A 85 -14.05 -11.11 -1.06
CA ALA A 85 -12.84 -10.31 -1.06
C ALA A 85 -12.83 -9.25 0.05
N VAL A 86 -13.96 -8.60 0.32
CA VAL A 86 -14.11 -7.65 1.44
C VAL A 86 -13.92 -8.35 2.78
N ILE A 87 -14.53 -9.52 2.97
CA ILE A 87 -14.43 -10.28 4.22
C ILE A 87 -13.00 -10.77 4.46
N ALA A 88 -12.37 -11.32 3.42
CA ALA A 88 -10.99 -11.74 3.46
C ALA A 88 -10.05 -10.58 3.81
N LEU A 89 -10.28 -9.40 3.20
CA LEU A 89 -9.50 -8.20 3.49
C LEU A 89 -9.72 -7.69 4.91
N ALA A 90 -10.96 -7.70 5.40
CA ALA A 90 -11.28 -7.30 6.77
C ALA A 90 -10.62 -8.26 7.78
N GLY A 91 -10.63 -9.57 7.50
CA GLY A 91 -9.95 -10.58 8.31
C GLY A 91 -8.44 -10.34 8.34
N ALA A 92 -7.83 -10.17 7.17
CA ALA A 92 -6.40 -9.89 7.08
C ALA A 92 -6.00 -8.58 7.80
N ALA A 93 -6.82 -7.53 7.70
CA ALA A 93 -6.55 -6.24 8.32
C ALA A 93 -6.62 -6.25 9.86
N ARG A 94 -7.22 -7.29 10.46
CA ARG A 94 -7.23 -7.49 11.91
C ARG A 94 -5.86 -7.92 12.44
N ASP A 95 -5.20 -8.80 11.70
CA ASP A 95 -3.95 -9.44 12.13
C ASP A 95 -2.71 -8.77 11.52
N ASP A 96 -2.86 -8.11 10.37
CA ASP A 96 -1.78 -7.45 9.64
C ASP A 96 -2.10 -5.97 9.37
N PRO A 97 -1.37 -5.02 9.99
CA PRO A 97 -1.59 -3.59 9.77
C PRO A 97 -1.33 -3.15 8.33
N HIS A 98 -0.67 -3.98 7.51
CA HIS A 98 -0.37 -3.70 6.12
C HIS A 98 -1.29 -4.41 5.12
N ALA A 99 -2.31 -5.16 5.58
CA ALA A 99 -3.18 -5.95 4.70
C ALA A 99 -3.83 -5.10 3.59
N ARG A 100 -4.33 -3.91 3.92
CA ARG A 100 -4.94 -2.98 2.94
C ARG A 100 -3.95 -2.51 1.89
N LEU A 101 -2.71 -2.24 2.31
CA LEU A 101 -1.67 -1.78 1.41
C LEU A 101 -1.16 -2.91 0.52
N ARG A 102 -1.04 -4.14 1.03
CA ARG A 102 -0.77 -5.34 0.22
C ARG A 102 -1.88 -5.58 -0.80
N ALA A 103 -3.14 -5.49 -0.39
CA ALA A 103 -4.27 -5.63 -1.30
C ALA A 103 -4.24 -4.57 -2.41
N ALA A 104 -3.90 -3.32 -2.08
CA ALA A 104 -3.72 -2.23 -3.04
C ALA A 104 -2.57 -2.50 -4.03
N LEU A 105 -1.43 -3.00 -3.54
CA LEU A 105 -0.29 -3.37 -4.37
C LEU A 105 -0.67 -4.53 -5.32
N ASN A 106 -1.35 -5.55 -4.80
CA ASN A 106 -1.81 -6.71 -5.57
C ASN A 106 -2.82 -6.31 -6.67
N SER A 107 -3.77 -5.41 -6.38
CA SER A 107 -4.70 -4.91 -7.40
C SER A 107 -3.99 -4.13 -8.51
N ASP A 108 -2.83 -3.55 -8.19
CA ASP A 108 -1.95 -2.86 -9.14
C ASP A 108 -1.00 -3.82 -9.90
N GLY A 109 -1.10 -5.12 -9.66
CA GLY A 109 -0.21 -6.15 -10.22
C GLY A 109 1.20 -6.13 -9.62
N ILE A 110 1.32 -5.66 -8.38
CA ILE A 110 2.59 -5.56 -7.66
C ILE A 110 2.58 -6.56 -6.50
N ASP A 111 3.41 -7.60 -6.61
CA ASP A 111 3.71 -8.50 -5.50
C ASP A 111 4.86 -7.92 -4.67
N ALA A 112 4.52 -7.33 -3.54
CA ALA A 112 5.46 -6.69 -2.63
C ALA A 112 5.28 -7.20 -1.20
N ASN A 113 6.39 -7.58 -0.58
CA ASN A 113 6.44 -8.14 0.76
C ASN A 113 7.30 -7.29 1.68
N ILE A 114 7.03 -7.31 2.98
CA ILE A 114 7.85 -6.60 3.95
C ILE A 114 8.92 -7.56 4.46
N VAL A 115 10.18 -7.16 4.33
CA VAL A 115 11.34 -7.86 4.89
C VAL A 115 12.11 -6.84 5.73
N ASP A 116 12.24 -7.10 7.03
CA ASP A 116 12.96 -6.23 7.98
C ASP A 116 12.52 -4.75 7.90
N GLY A 117 11.21 -4.50 7.78
CA GLY A 117 10.64 -3.15 7.70
C GLY A 117 10.74 -2.49 6.32
N VAL A 118 11.26 -3.19 5.30
CA VAL A 118 11.41 -2.69 3.93
C VAL A 118 10.41 -3.38 3.00
N TRP A 119 9.72 -2.61 2.17
CA TRP A 119 8.90 -3.16 1.08
C TRP A 119 9.80 -3.65 -0.04
N VAL A 120 9.79 -4.95 -0.31
CA VAL A 120 10.61 -5.60 -1.33
C VAL A 120 9.71 -6.15 -2.41
N ALA A 121 10.01 -5.84 -3.67
CA ALA A 121 9.27 -6.36 -4.82
C ALA A 121 10.21 -6.71 -5.98
N ASP A 122 9.83 -7.74 -6.73
CA ASP A 122 10.44 -8.08 -8.01
C ASP A 122 9.69 -7.34 -9.13
N CYS A 123 10.41 -6.56 -9.93
CA CYS A 123 9.87 -5.82 -11.05
C CYS A 123 10.10 -6.50 -12.40
N GLY A 124 10.75 -7.67 -12.44
CA GLY A 124 11.10 -8.39 -13.67
C GLY A 124 11.86 -7.50 -14.66
N SER A 125 11.32 -7.37 -15.87
CA SER A 125 11.91 -6.53 -16.92
C SER A 125 11.56 -5.03 -16.82
N ALA A 126 10.69 -4.64 -15.88
CA ALA A 126 10.33 -3.24 -15.66
C ALA A 126 11.52 -2.42 -15.14
N GLN A 127 11.41 -1.09 -15.24
CA GLN A 127 12.48 -0.20 -14.79
C GLN A 127 12.41 -0.04 -13.25
N PRO A 128 13.43 -0.48 -12.48
CA PRO A 128 13.31 -0.61 -11.01
C PRO A 128 12.97 0.70 -10.29
N ARG A 129 13.50 1.84 -10.75
CA ARG A 129 13.19 3.15 -10.15
C ARG A 129 11.73 3.51 -10.33
N ARG A 130 11.17 3.35 -11.54
CA ARG A 130 9.73 3.62 -11.78
C ARG A 130 8.85 2.69 -10.95
N TYR A 131 9.26 1.43 -10.80
CA TYR A 131 8.54 0.45 -10.00
C TYR A 131 8.56 0.80 -8.50
N ALA A 132 9.74 1.10 -7.94
CA ALA A 132 9.89 1.56 -6.56
C ALA A 132 9.10 2.85 -6.29
N ALA A 133 9.08 3.78 -7.25
CA ALA A 133 8.32 5.03 -7.16
C ALA A 133 6.80 4.80 -7.15
N ARG A 134 6.31 3.81 -7.93
CA ARG A 134 4.90 3.41 -7.94
C ARG A 134 4.50 2.80 -6.59
N ILE A 135 5.30 1.88 -6.05
CA ILE A 135 5.11 1.33 -4.71
C ILE A 135 5.10 2.45 -3.67
N GLY A 136 6.12 3.30 -3.67
CA GLY A 136 6.23 4.44 -2.75
C GLY A 136 5.01 5.36 -2.81
N THR A 137 4.41 5.55 -3.99
CA THR A 137 3.20 6.38 -4.17
C THR A 137 1.94 5.78 -3.53
N LEU A 138 1.84 4.46 -3.49
CA LEU A 138 0.75 3.78 -2.78
C LEU A 138 0.98 3.86 -1.27
N ILE A 139 2.23 3.67 -0.81
CA ILE A 139 2.58 3.76 0.61
C ILE A 139 2.41 5.18 1.18
N ASP A 140 2.80 6.20 0.42
CA ASP A 140 2.81 7.63 0.82
C ASP A 140 1.45 8.13 1.34
N ARG A 141 0.37 7.47 0.94
CA ARG A 141 -1.01 7.80 1.33
C ARG A 141 -1.35 7.37 2.75
N HIS A 142 -0.65 6.36 3.25
CA HIS A 142 -0.91 5.74 4.56
C HIS A 142 0.15 6.12 5.58
N THR A 143 1.39 6.35 5.14
CA THR A 143 2.49 6.73 6.01
C THR A 143 3.49 7.61 5.29
N ASP A 144 4.08 8.54 6.02
CA ASP A 144 5.11 9.44 5.53
C ASP A 144 6.52 8.86 5.69
N ARG A 145 6.67 7.65 6.24
CA ARG A 145 7.94 6.95 6.45
C ARG A 145 7.93 5.54 5.85
N TYR A 146 8.85 5.26 4.93
CA TYR A 146 8.97 3.93 4.32
C TYR A 146 10.29 3.75 3.60
N ALA A 147 10.67 2.48 3.45
CA ALA A 147 11.72 2.03 2.54
C ALA A 147 11.13 1.07 1.50
N VAL A 148 11.58 1.18 0.26
CA VAL A 148 11.24 0.28 -0.85
C VAL A 148 12.52 -0.20 -1.52
N ILE A 149 12.57 -1.50 -1.81
CA ILE A 149 13.55 -2.11 -2.71
C ILE A 149 12.79 -2.75 -3.87
N ALA A 150 13.03 -2.25 -5.07
CA ALA A 150 12.63 -2.93 -6.31
C ALA A 150 13.85 -3.60 -6.93
N ARG A 151 13.76 -4.89 -7.25
CA ARG A 151 14.81 -5.67 -7.93
C ARG A 151 14.27 -6.25 -9.22
N GLY A 152 15.10 -6.40 -10.24
CA GLY A 152 14.73 -7.07 -11.48
C GLY A 152 15.90 -7.15 -12.46
N ASP A 153 15.62 -7.56 -13.69
CA ASP A 153 16.63 -7.85 -14.72
C ASP A 153 17.49 -6.63 -15.08
N ARG A 154 16.92 -5.42 -14.92
CA ARG A 154 17.56 -4.15 -15.26
C ARG A 154 18.30 -3.51 -14.09
N GLY A 155 18.44 -4.24 -12.98
CA GLY A 155 19.11 -3.79 -11.77
C GLY A 155 18.18 -3.66 -10.57
N SER A 156 18.58 -2.85 -9.61
CA SER A 156 17.81 -2.64 -8.38
C SER A 156 17.76 -1.17 -7.99
N CYS A 157 16.71 -0.80 -7.27
CA CYS A 157 16.49 0.55 -6.78
C CYS A 157 16.05 0.50 -5.31
N VAL A 158 16.74 1.26 -4.47
CA VAL A 158 16.34 1.58 -3.09
C VAL A 158 15.72 2.97 -3.10
N LEU A 159 14.54 3.10 -2.49
CA LEU A 159 13.86 4.37 -2.24
C LEU A 159 13.58 4.49 -0.74
N LEU A 160 14.02 5.58 -0.13
CA LEU A 160 13.72 5.94 1.25
C LEU A 160 12.88 7.21 1.26
N CYS A 161 11.88 7.26 2.12
CA CYS A 161 11.07 8.44 2.37
C CYS A 161 10.87 8.64 3.87
N HIS A 162 11.02 9.88 4.32
CA HIS A 162 10.51 10.34 5.60
C HIS A 162 10.02 11.78 5.43
N LYS A 163 8.74 12.04 5.71
CA LYS A 163 8.08 13.33 5.50
C LYS A 163 8.25 13.80 4.05
N ALA A 164 8.93 14.92 3.85
CA ALA A 164 9.18 15.50 2.54
C ALA A 164 10.52 15.07 1.93
N THR A 165 11.37 14.34 2.64
CA THR A 165 12.71 13.99 2.17
C THR A 165 12.70 12.60 1.54
N LEU A 166 13.18 12.52 0.30
CA LEU A 166 13.32 11.28 -0.47
C LEU A 166 14.80 11.04 -0.77
N ALA A 167 15.27 9.82 -0.57
CA ALA A 167 16.58 9.38 -1.04
C ALA A 167 16.45 8.17 -1.96
N ILE A 168 17.20 8.16 -3.04
CA ILE A 168 17.24 7.06 -4.01
C ILE A 168 18.68 6.60 -4.24
N ALA A 169 18.85 5.29 -4.37
CA ALA A 169 20.07 4.68 -4.86
C ALA A 169 19.73 3.57 -5.86
N GLU A 170 20.43 3.56 -6.98
CA GLU A 170 20.27 2.55 -8.04
C GLU A 170 21.51 1.64 -8.07
N SER A 171 21.39 0.38 -8.48
CA SER A 171 22.53 -0.54 -8.58
C SER A 171 23.55 -0.09 -9.64
N THR A 172 23.07 0.53 -10.72
CA THR A 172 23.86 1.03 -11.85
C THR A 172 24.68 2.27 -11.54
N THR A 173 24.42 2.93 -10.40
CA THR A 173 25.13 4.13 -9.98
C THR A 173 25.71 3.96 -8.58
N ARG A 174 26.87 4.55 -8.31
CA ARG A 174 27.46 4.55 -6.96
C ARG A 174 27.19 5.87 -6.24
N ILE A 175 25.97 6.37 -6.34
CA ILE A 175 25.56 7.60 -5.67
C ILE A 175 24.21 7.42 -4.98
N TRP A 176 24.06 8.13 -3.87
CA TRP A 176 22.78 8.50 -3.31
C TRP A 176 22.34 9.82 -3.92
N ARG A 177 21.08 9.92 -4.33
CA ARG A 177 20.48 11.20 -4.67
C ARG A 177 19.36 11.52 -3.70
N VAL A 178 19.34 12.75 -3.21
CA VAL A 178 18.42 13.20 -2.18
C VAL A 178 17.67 14.41 -2.67
N PHE A 179 16.34 14.35 -2.55
CA PHE A 179 15.42 15.39 -3.00
C PHE A 179 14.43 15.72 -1.89
N THR A 180 13.85 16.92 -1.98
CA THR A 180 12.75 17.35 -1.12
C THR A 180 11.50 17.48 -1.98
N LYS A 181 10.40 16.86 -1.54
CA LYS A 181 9.07 17.06 -2.12
C LYS A 181 8.70 18.53 -1.99
N ARG A 182 8.36 19.17 -3.11
CA ARG A 182 7.95 20.59 -3.14
C ARG A 182 6.51 20.80 -2.65
N SER A 183 5.71 19.73 -2.65
CA SER A 183 4.34 19.72 -2.16
C SER A 183 4.04 18.37 -1.51
N MET A 184 3.15 18.35 -0.52
CA MET A 184 2.60 17.12 0.04
C MET A 184 1.78 16.31 -0.99
N LEU A 185 1.36 16.95 -2.09
CA LEU A 185 0.68 16.30 -3.21
C LEU A 185 1.66 15.68 -4.22
N SER A 186 2.96 15.98 -4.11
CA SER A 186 3.97 15.42 -5.01
C SER A 186 4.24 13.96 -4.64
N THR A 187 3.82 13.05 -5.52
CA THR A 187 4.05 11.61 -5.33
C THR A 187 5.42 11.20 -5.85
N PRO A 188 6.06 10.17 -5.28
CA PRO A 188 7.30 9.63 -5.80
C PRO A 188 7.22 9.28 -7.30
N ALA A 189 6.11 8.71 -7.76
CA ALA A 189 5.90 8.40 -9.17
C ALA A 189 5.93 9.65 -10.05
N SER A 190 5.22 10.72 -9.66
CA SER A 190 5.25 12.00 -10.40
C SER A 190 6.65 12.62 -10.42
N MET A 191 7.38 12.57 -9.31
CA MET A 191 8.71 13.17 -9.19
C MET A 191 9.80 12.42 -9.97
N LEU A 192 9.61 11.11 -10.20
CA LEU A 192 10.63 10.23 -10.78
C LEU A 192 10.30 9.77 -12.22
N ALA A 193 9.15 10.19 -12.77
CA ALA A 193 8.65 9.78 -14.08
C ALA A 193 9.44 10.36 -15.27
N GLU A 194 9.68 11.68 -15.27
CA GLU A 194 10.27 12.43 -16.40
C GLU A 194 11.78 12.66 -16.27
N GLY A 195 12.35 12.39 -15.09
CA GLY A 195 13.74 12.67 -14.79
C GLY A 195 13.94 12.71 -13.28
N LEU A 196 15.19 12.76 -12.84
CA LEU A 196 15.48 12.98 -11.43
C LEU A 196 15.40 14.48 -11.15
N PRO A 197 14.67 14.92 -10.10
CA PRO A 197 14.64 16.32 -9.72
C PRO A 197 16.04 16.87 -9.44
N THR A 198 16.20 18.19 -9.40
CA THR A 198 17.42 18.77 -8.84
C THR A 198 17.51 18.39 -7.36
N GLY A 199 18.63 17.80 -6.96
CA GLY A 199 18.86 17.37 -5.59
C GLY A 199 20.33 17.25 -5.25
N MET A 200 20.59 16.91 -3.99
CA MET A 200 21.95 16.65 -3.53
C MET A 200 22.38 15.26 -3.97
N THR A 201 23.63 15.15 -4.41
CA THR A 201 24.23 13.87 -4.79
C THR A 201 25.37 13.56 -3.84
N PHE A 202 25.41 12.36 -3.32
CA PHE A 202 26.44 11.90 -2.41
C PHE A 202 27.06 10.59 -2.92
N PRO A 203 28.39 10.44 -2.90
CA PRO A 203 29.04 9.17 -3.23
C PRO A 203 28.55 8.03 -2.32
N ARG A 204 28.28 6.86 -2.90
CA ARG A 204 28.00 5.60 -2.18
C ARG A 204 29.26 4.75 -2.15
N THR A 205 30.22 5.15 -1.33
CA THR A 205 31.50 4.44 -1.18
C THR A 205 31.41 3.42 -0.05
N PRO A 206 31.69 2.12 -0.27
CA PRO A 206 31.50 1.08 0.75
C PRO A 206 32.29 1.29 2.04
N ALA A 207 33.49 1.89 1.96
CA ALA A 207 34.37 2.11 3.10
C ALA A 207 34.10 3.43 3.86
N ALA A 208 33.21 4.28 3.35
CA ALA A 208 32.86 5.55 3.98
C ALA A 208 31.55 5.42 4.75
N PRO A 209 31.35 6.17 5.83
CA PRO A 209 30.05 6.23 6.48
C PRO A 209 28.98 6.74 5.48
N PRO A 210 27.72 6.29 5.62
CA PRO A 210 26.65 6.79 4.79
C PRO A 210 26.47 8.30 4.98
N PRO A 211 26.02 9.04 3.94
CA PRO A 211 25.73 10.46 4.07
C PRO A 211 24.74 10.71 5.21
N GLU A 212 24.98 11.74 6.04
CA GLU A 212 24.20 12.00 7.26
C GLU A 212 22.70 12.03 7.00
N VAL A 213 22.26 12.66 5.91
CA VAL A 213 20.85 12.73 5.51
C VAL A 213 20.25 11.34 5.19
N VAL A 214 21.03 10.44 4.60
CA VAL A 214 20.60 9.06 4.29
C VAL A 214 20.58 8.22 5.57
N ALA A 215 21.56 8.41 6.45
CA ALA A 215 21.58 7.75 7.77
C ALA A 215 20.39 8.19 8.62
N ALA A 216 20.05 9.48 8.64
CA ALA A 216 18.90 10.01 9.34
C ALA A 216 17.57 9.48 8.78
N LEU A 217 17.45 9.36 7.45
CA LEU A 217 16.30 8.73 6.82
C LEU A 217 16.13 7.27 7.23
N ALA A 218 17.20 6.48 7.10
CA ALA A 218 17.20 5.07 7.44
C ALA A 218 16.88 4.85 8.92
N SER A 219 17.49 5.63 9.82
CA SER A 219 17.21 5.61 11.25
C SER A 219 15.75 5.96 11.57
N ALA A 220 15.16 6.97 10.91
CA ALA A 220 13.77 7.35 11.13
C ALA A 220 12.76 6.28 10.65
N ILE A 221 13.13 5.49 9.64
CA ILE A 221 12.36 4.36 9.13
C ILE A 221 12.58 3.11 10.01
N GLY A 222 13.75 2.99 10.64
CA GLY A 222 14.16 1.83 11.44
C GLY A 222 14.89 0.76 10.62
N VAL A 223 15.65 1.16 9.59
CA VAL A 223 16.39 0.27 8.69
C VAL A 223 17.86 0.63 8.63
N GLU A 224 18.72 -0.33 8.31
CA GLU A 224 20.16 -0.13 8.23
C GLU A 224 20.62 0.20 6.79
N VAL A 225 21.42 1.26 6.64
CA VAL A 225 21.91 1.70 5.31
C VAL A 225 22.81 0.64 4.67
N ALA A 226 23.52 -0.14 5.48
CA ALA A 226 24.38 -1.23 5.03
C ALA A 226 23.58 -2.31 4.29
N ASP A 227 22.46 -2.76 4.88
CA ASP A 227 21.61 -3.81 4.31
C ASP A 227 20.93 -3.34 3.01
N LEU A 228 20.43 -2.10 3.02
CA LEU A 228 19.91 -1.45 1.82
C LEU A 228 20.95 -1.40 0.71
N THR A 229 22.18 -1.05 1.03
CA THR A 229 23.28 -0.96 0.05
C THR A 229 23.69 -2.34 -0.44
N ALA A 230 23.76 -3.35 0.44
CA ALA A 230 24.03 -4.74 0.06
C ALA A 230 23.00 -5.26 -0.95
N SER A 231 21.73 -4.90 -0.76
CA SER A 231 20.64 -5.29 -1.66
C SER A 231 20.77 -4.74 -3.09
N LEU A 232 21.56 -3.68 -3.29
CA LEU A 232 21.84 -3.10 -4.61
C LEU A 232 22.98 -3.82 -5.36
N HIS A 233 23.75 -4.68 -4.67
CA HIS A 233 24.86 -5.43 -5.25
C HIS A 233 24.50 -6.90 -5.50
N GLY A 234 23.37 -7.37 -4.96
CA GLY A 234 22.84 -8.73 -5.15
C GLY A 234 22.21 -8.94 -6.52
N LEU A 235 23.02 -8.85 -7.58
CA LEU A 235 22.77 -9.39 -8.90
C LEU A 235 24.12 -9.87 -9.46
N SER A 236 24.46 -11.10 -9.12
CA SER A 236 25.46 -11.92 -9.82
C SER A 236 24.85 -13.27 -10.12
#